data_AF-A0A833FUZ2-F1
#
_entry.id   AF-A0A833FUZ2-F1
#
_cell.length_a   1.000
_cell.length_b   1.000
_cell.length_c   1.000
_cell.angle_alpha   90.00
_cell.angle_beta   90.00
_cell.angle_gamma   90.00
#
_symmetry.space_group_name_H-M   'P 1'
#
loop_
_entity.id
_entity.type
_entity.pdbx_description
1 polymer ?
#
loop_
_entity_poly.entity_id
_entity_poly.type
_entity_poly.pdbx_seq_one_letter_code
_entity_poly.pdbx_strand_id
1 'polypeptide(L)'
;DIDVGVRRSGDELNAWKQRDPIRRLSDAMIDASIMTKEEFSELRYKIDQVVVAAKNQAGNAPWPESDRMTDYVYKAQSNNRGNDA
;
A
#
# COMPACT_ATOMS: atom_id res chain seq x y z
N ASP A 1 -1.02 -22.86 -2.47
CA ASP A 1 -0.21 -22.73 -3.69
C ASP A 1 -0.29 -21.27 -4.20
N ILE A 2 0.25 -20.32 -3.42
CA ILE A 2 0.18 -18.86 -3.69
C ILE A 2 1.58 -18.23 -3.71
N ASP A 3 2.60 -18.95 -3.22
CA ASP A 3 3.95 -18.43 -3.19
C ASP A 3 4.58 -18.48 -4.58
N VAL A 4 4.50 -17.34 -5.27
CA VAL A 4 5.04 -17.12 -6.61
C VAL A 4 6.56 -17.26 -6.67
N GLY A 5 7.26 -17.30 -5.54
CA GLY A 5 8.71 -17.49 -5.45
C GLY A 5 9.16 -18.96 -5.42
N VAL A 6 8.26 -19.91 -5.11
CA VAL A 6 8.62 -21.34 -4.94
C VAL A 6 8.81 -22.05 -6.29
N ARG A 7 8.16 -21.58 -7.36
CA ARG A 7 8.19 -22.24 -8.68
C ARG A 7 8.86 -21.45 -9.79
N ARG A 8 9.11 -20.15 -9.60
CA ARG A 8 9.82 -19.34 -10.60
C ARG A 8 11.31 -19.65 -10.55
N SER A 9 11.90 -19.88 -11.70
CA SER A 9 13.36 -19.96 -11.77
C SER A 9 13.96 -18.59 -11.46
N GLY A 10 15.19 -18.58 -10.91
CA GLY A 10 15.94 -17.35 -10.71
C GLY A 10 16.12 -16.56 -12.02
N ASP A 11 16.30 -17.27 -13.13
CA ASP A 11 16.46 -16.68 -14.46
C ASP A 11 15.21 -15.95 -14.95
N GLU A 12 14.03 -16.55 -14.74
CA GLU A 12 12.77 -15.91 -15.09
C GLU A 12 12.55 -14.65 -14.25
N LEU A 13 12.82 -14.72 -12.95
CA LEU A 13 12.71 -13.56 -12.07
C LEU A 13 13.65 -12.43 -12.51
N ASN A 14 14.90 -12.76 -12.87
CA ASN A 14 15.87 -11.78 -13.34
C ASN A 14 15.44 -11.13 -14.66
N ALA A 15 14.91 -11.92 -15.61
CA ALA A 15 14.38 -11.40 -16.87
C ALA A 15 13.22 -10.43 -16.65
N TRP A 16 12.34 -10.69 -15.66
CA TRP A 16 11.26 -9.78 -15.30
C TRP A 16 11.75 -8.51 -14.61
N LYS A 17 12.74 -8.60 -13.71
CA LYS A 17 13.34 -7.43 -13.04
C LYS A 17 14.00 -6.47 -14.03
N GLN A 18 14.53 -6.96 -15.14
CA GLN A 18 15.08 -6.09 -16.20
C GLN A 18 14.02 -5.17 -16.83
N ARG A 19 12.74 -5.55 -16.75
CA ARG A 19 11.58 -4.82 -17.28
C ARG A 19 10.88 -3.94 -16.24
N ASP A 20 11.60 -3.53 -15.19
CA ASP A 20 11.07 -2.66 -14.15
C ASP A 20 10.49 -1.35 -14.75
N PRO A 21 9.16 -1.13 -14.65
CA PRO A 21 8.53 0.06 -15.21
C PRO A 21 8.93 1.35 -14.47
N ILE A 22 9.27 1.28 -13.18
CA ILE A 22 9.69 2.44 -12.40
C ILE A 22 11.03 2.91 -12.92
N ARG A 23 12.02 2.01 -13.02
CA ARG A 23 13.34 2.32 -13.57
C ARG A 23 13.22 2.85 -15.00
N ARG A 24 12.43 2.19 -15.84
CA ARG A 24 12.22 2.61 -17.24
C ARG A 24 11.70 4.04 -17.34
N LEU A 25 10.76 4.42 -16.48
CA LEU A 25 10.21 5.77 -16.46
C LEU A 25 11.21 6.79 -15.89
N SER A 26 11.85 6.48 -14.76
CA SER A 26 12.80 7.41 -14.12
C SER A 26 13.96 7.74 -15.05
N ASP A 27 14.51 6.73 -15.72
CA ASP A 27 15.64 6.90 -16.65
C ASP A 27 15.22 7.80 -17.82
N ALA A 28 14.05 7.55 -18.43
CA ALA A 28 13.54 8.37 -19.52
C ALA A 28 13.26 9.83 -19.11
N MET A 29 12.77 10.07 -17.89
CA MET A 29 12.54 11.42 -17.37
C MET A 29 13.85 12.15 -17.11
N ILE A 30 14.88 11.45 -16.64
CA ILE A 30 16.22 12.00 -16.41
C ILE A 30 16.89 12.35 -17.74
N ASP A 31 16.84 11.45 -18.71
CA ASP A 31 17.39 11.67 -20.04
C ASP A 31 16.71 12.86 -20.75
N ALA A 32 15.40 13.02 -20.53
CA ALA A 32 14.62 14.15 -21.03
C ALA A 32 14.79 15.44 -20.20
N SER A 33 15.64 15.45 -19.17
CA SER A 33 15.84 16.58 -18.24
C SER A 33 14.54 17.08 -17.56
N ILE A 34 13.55 16.22 -17.41
CA ILE A 34 12.29 16.50 -16.70
C ILE A 34 12.49 16.37 -15.17
N MET A 35 13.44 15.54 -14.76
CA MET A 35 13.78 15.25 -13.37
C MET A 35 15.27 14.96 -13.26
N THR A 36 15.91 15.36 -12.18
CA THR A 36 17.29 15.02 -11.87
C THR A 36 17.39 13.72 -11.04
N LYS A 37 18.58 13.12 -10.98
CA LYS A 37 18.80 11.93 -10.14
C LYS A 37 18.62 12.26 -8.65
N GLU A 38 18.99 13.47 -8.27
CA GLU A 38 18.87 14.00 -6.91
C GLU A 38 17.40 14.17 -6.53
N GLU A 39 16.59 14.78 -7.39
CA GLU A 39 15.13 14.91 -7.18
C GLU A 39 14.43 13.55 -7.09
N PHE A 40 14.82 12.60 -7.94
CA PHE A 40 14.29 11.23 -7.86
C PHE A 40 14.66 10.54 -6.54
N SER A 41 15.90 10.73 -6.08
CA SER A 41 16.38 10.18 -4.81
C SER A 41 15.65 10.82 -3.62
N GLU A 42 15.42 12.13 -3.66
CA GLU A 42 14.66 12.85 -2.64
C GLU A 42 13.19 12.40 -2.61
N LEU A 43 12.57 12.17 -3.76
CA LEU A 43 11.22 11.60 -3.84
C LEU A 43 11.15 10.22 -3.15
N ARG A 44 12.11 9.33 -3.43
CA ARG A 44 12.16 8.01 -2.80
C ARG A 44 12.33 8.11 -1.29
N TYR A 45 13.19 9.02 -0.83
CA TYR A 45 13.38 9.28 0.60
C TYR A 45 12.07 9.76 1.26
N LYS A 46 11.36 10.71 0.64
CA LYS A 46 10.07 11.21 1.15
C LYS A 46 9.03 10.08 1.28
N ILE A 47 8.94 9.20 0.28
CA ILE A 47 8.03 8.05 0.32
C ILE A 47 8.40 7.11 1.47
N ASP A 48 9.68 6.81 1.66
CA ASP A 48 10.15 5.96 2.76
C ASP A 48 9.75 6.53 4.12
N GLN A 49 9.90 7.84 4.32
CA GLN A 49 9.46 8.51 5.55
C GLN A 49 7.94 8.37 5.78
N VAL A 50 7.13 8.50 4.73
CA VAL A 50 5.66 8.30 4.82
C VAL A 50 5.33 6.86 5.24
N VAL A 51 5.99 5.88 4.63
CA VAL A 51 5.77 4.45 4.94
C VAL A 51 6.19 4.13 6.38
N VAL A 52 7.34 4.63 6.82
CA VAL A 52 7.84 4.44 8.19
C VAL A 52 6.88 5.08 9.20
N ALA A 53 6.43 6.31 8.95
CA ALA A 53 5.47 6.98 9.82
C ALA A 53 4.14 6.21 9.92
N ALA A 54 3.59 5.76 8.79
CA ALA A 54 2.35 4.98 8.75
C ALA A 54 2.49 3.64 9.48
N LYS A 55 3.63 2.95 9.32
CA LYS A 55 3.93 1.72 10.04
C LYS A 55 3.99 1.95 11.55
N ASN A 56 4.65 3.01 12.00
CA ASN A 56 4.75 3.34 13.41
C ASN A 56 3.37 3.70 13.99
N GLN A 57 2.56 4.45 13.25
CA GLN A 57 1.18 4.75 13.65
C GLN A 57 0.35 3.48 13.80
N ALA A 58 0.42 2.56 12.83
CA ALA A 58 -0.30 1.29 12.89
C ALA A 58 0.16 0.40 14.05
N GLY A 59 1.48 0.32 14.30
CA GLY A 59 2.04 -0.46 15.40
C GLY A 59 1.71 0.10 16.79
N ASN A 60 1.49 1.41 16.89
CA ASN A 60 1.12 2.08 18.14
C ASN A 60 -0.39 2.26 18.31
N ALA A 61 -1.21 1.84 17.34
CA ALA A 61 -2.65 1.96 17.44
C ALA A 61 -3.18 1.05 18.57
N PRO A 62 -4.13 1.54 19.39
CA PRO A 62 -4.73 0.70 20.42
C PRO A 62 -5.49 -0.46 19.78
N TRP A 63 -5.59 -1.57 20.52
CA TRP A 63 -6.51 -2.64 20.15
C TRP A 63 -7.95 -2.11 20.10
N PRO A 64 -8.79 -2.62 19.19
CA PRO A 64 -10.20 -2.26 19.17
C PRO A 64 -10.89 -2.74 20.44
N GLU A 65 -11.90 -2.00 20.89
CA GLU A 65 -12.80 -2.43 21.95
C GLU A 65 -13.48 -3.75 21.59
N SER A 66 -13.67 -4.61 22.58
CA SER A 66 -14.20 -5.98 22.35
C SER A 66 -15.64 -6.00 21.81
N ASP A 67 -16.43 -4.97 22.11
CA ASP A 67 -17.82 -4.82 21.67
C ASP A 67 -17.93 -4.52 20.16
N ARG A 68 -16.87 -3.97 19.56
CA ARG A 68 -16.79 -3.68 18.11
C ARG A 68 -16.72 -4.92 17.22
N MET A 69 -16.56 -6.11 17.80
CA MET A 69 -16.45 -7.37 17.05
C MET A 69 -17.63 -7.61 16.10
N THR A 70 -18.83 -7.10 16.43
CA THR A 70 -20.07 -7.37 15.68
C THR A 70 -20.62 -6.18 14.89
N ASP A 71 -19.91 -5.04 14.89
CA ASP A 71 -20.38 -3.77 14.32
C ASP A 71 -20.82 -3.85 12.85
N TYR A 72 -20.20 -4.75 12.09
CA TYR A 72 -20.44 -4.89 10.64
C TYR A 72 -21.18 -6.18 10.27
N VAL A 73 -21.63 -6.96 11.24
CA VAL A 73 -22.33 -8.24 10.99
C VAL A 73 -23.77 -8.00 10.52
N TYR A 74 -24.47 -7.03 11.14
CA TYR A 74 -25.83 -6.67 10.77
C TYR A 74 -25.89 -5.21 10.36
N LYS A 75 -26.64 -4.92 9.30
CA LYS A 75 -27.02 -3.55 8.98
C LYS A 75 -27.89 -3.02 10.12
N ALA A 76 -27.54 -1.85 10.67
CA ALA A 76 -28.36 -1.21 11.69
C ALA A 76 -29.82 -1.12 11.22
N GLN A 77 -30.77 -1.56 12.07
CA GLN A 77 -32.18 -1.40 11.75
C GLN A 77 -32.48 0.09 11.60
N SER A 78 -33.11 0.48 10.49
CA SER A 78 -33.72 1.79 10.38
C SER A 78 -34.78 1.91 11.48
N ASN A 79 -34.57 2.78 12.47
CA ASN A 79 -35.57 3.10 13.47
C ASN A 79 -36.77 3.79 12.80
N ASN A 80 -37.68 3.00 12.23
CA ASN A 80 -39.05 3.41 12.01
C ASN A 80 -39.83 3.02 13.27
N ARG A 81 -39.60 3.78 14.35
CA ARG A 81 -40.59 3.82 15.44
C ARG A 81 -41.72 4.72 14.96
N GLY A 82 -42.60 4.11 14.16
CA GLY A 82 -43.96 4.59 14.00
C GLY A 82 -44.57 4.70 15.37
N ASN A 83 -45.07 5.90 15.65
CA ASN A 83 -45.75 6.30 16.85
C ASN A 83 -47.14 5.65 16.83
N ASP A 84 -47.23 4.36 17.19
CA ASP A 84 -48.51 3.66 17.29
C ASP A 84 -48.79 3.25 18.74
N ALA A 85 -49.74 3.99 19.32
CA ALA A 85 -50.53 3.79 20.55
C ALA A 85 -49.85 4.02 21.91
#